data_AF-O63373-F1
#
_entry.id   AF-O63373-F1
#
_cell.length_a   1.000
_cell.length_b   1.000
_cell.length_c   1.000
_cell.angle_alpha   90.00
_cell.angle_beta   90.00
_cell.angle_gamma   90.00
#
_symmetry.space_group_name_H-M   'P 1'
#
loop_
_entity.id
_entity.type
_entity.pdbx_description
1 polymer ?
#
loop_
_entity_poly.entity_id
_entity_poly.type
_entity_poly.pdbx_seq_one_letter_code
_entity_poly.pdbx_strand_id
1 'polypeptide(L)' 'EWYFLFAYAILRSIPNKLGGVLALLFSILVLMLVPVLHTSKQRGNTFRPLSQVLFWALVATY' A
#
# COMPACT_ATOMS: atom_id res chain seq x y z
N GLU A 1 16.25 5.26 12.81
CA GLU A 1 15.79 5.87 11.55
C GLU A 1 14.28 5.71 11.37
N TRP A 2 13.54 6.81 11.24
CA TRP A 2 12.06 6.85 11.30
C TRP A 2 11.37 6.34 10.02
N TYR A 3 12.02 6.46 8.88
CA TYR A 3 11.48 6.02 7.59
C TYR A 3 11.37 4.48 7.46
N PHE A 4 12.03 3.72 8.34
CA PHE A 4 11.90 2.26 8.41
C PHE A 4 10.76 1.78 9.31
N LEU A 5 10.03 2.68 9.99
CA LEU A 5 8.97 2.30 10.93
C LEU A 5 7.83 1.52 10.25
N PHE A 6 7.51 1.85 9.00
CA PHE A 6 6.49 1.11 8.23
C PHE A 6 6.88 -0.37 8.05
N ALA A 7 8.13 -0.62 7.66
CA ALA A 7 8.65 -1.96 7.46
C ALA A 7 8.64 -2.74 8.77
N TYR A 8 9.11 -2.12 9.86
CA TYR A 8 9.09 -2.74 11.18
C TYR A 8 7.67 -3.08 11.65
N ALA A 9 6.69 -2.20 11.40
CA ALA A 9 5.29 -2.43 11.74
C ALA A 9 4.69 -3.63 10.99
N ILE A 10 5.07 -3.85 9.73
CA ILE A 10 4.67 -5.02 8.93
C ILE A 10 5.36 -6.30 9.42
N LEU A 11 6.65 -6.26 9.75
CA LEU A 11 7.35 -7.46 10.24
C LEU A 11 6.76 -7.99 11.56
N ARG A 12 6.39 -7.10 12.49
CA ARG A 12 5.86 -7.50 13.80
C ARG A 12 4.39 -7.90 13.80
N SER A 13 3.63 -7.57 12.76
CA SER A 13 2.20 -7.91 12.67
C SER A 13 1.97 -9.37 12.28
N ILE A 14 2.98 -10.03 11.70
CA ILE A 14 2.92 -11.44 11.31
C ILE A 14 3.80 -12.26 12.25
N PRO A 15 3.24 -13.18 13.06
CA PRO A 15 4.00 -14.00 14.01
C PRO A 15 4.74 -15.17 13.32
N ASN A 16 5.31 -14.93 12.14
CA ASN A 16 6.06 -15.90 11.36
C ASN A 16 7.21 -15.22 10.60
N LYS A 17 8.42 -15.79 10.67
CA LYS A 17 9.63 -15.22 10.06
C LYS A 17 9.56 -15.13 8.54
N LEU A 18 9.11 -16.19 7.86
CA LEU A 18 8.97 -16.20 6.40
C LEU A 18 7.82 -15.30 5.95
N GLY A 19 6.69 -15.37 6.66
CA GLY A 19 5.51 -14.55 6.35
C GLY A 19 5.78 -13.05 6.44
N GLY A 20 6.50 -12.60 7.47
CA GLY A 20 6.88 -11.20 7.62
C GLY A 20 7.77 -10.68 6.49
N VAL A 21 8.75 -11.47 6.04
CA VAL A 21 9.62 -11.11 4.91
C VAL A 21 8.83 -11.06 3.60
N LEU A 22 7.95 -12.03 3.36
CA LEU A 22 7.09 -12.02 2.18
C LEU A 22 6.15 -10.81 2.17
N ALA A 23 5.54 -10.47 3.30
CA ALA A 23 4.66 -9.31 3.41
C ALA A 23 5.39 -7.99 3.13
N LEU A 24 6.63 -7.83 3.60
CA LEU A 24 7.44 -6.66 3.29
C LEU A 24 7.79 -6.58 1.81
N LEU A 25 8.12 -7.71 1.16
CA LEU A 25 8.34 -7.73 -0.27
C LEU A 25 7.06 -7.31 -1.01
N PHE A 26 5.92 -7.91 -0.66
CA PHE A 26 4.64 -7.60 -1.30
C PHE A 26 4.17 -6.15 -1.06
N SER A 27 4.46 -5.54 0.09
CA SER A 27 4.10 -4.14 0.36
C SER A 27 4.76 -3.15 -0.60
N ILE A 28 5.91 -3.51 -1.18
CA ILE A 28 6.60 -2.71 -2.20
C ILE A 28 6.17 -3.15 -3.60
N LEU A 29 6.10 -4.46 -3.85
CA LEU A 29 5.73 -5.01 -5.17
C LEU A 29 4.34 -4.56 -5.62
N VAL A 30 3.39 -4.37 -4.70
CA VAL A 30 2.03 -3.92 -5.02
C VAL A 30 2.01 -2.59 -5.79
N LEU A 31 3.00 -1.72 -5.57
CA LEU A 31 3.11 -0.43 -6.26
C LEU A 31 3.34 -0.61 -7.77
N MET A 32 4.04 -1.67 -8.18
CA MET A 32 4.24 -1.99 -9.60
C MET A 32 2.97 -2.53 -10.27
N LEU A 33 2.03 -3.06 -9.49
CA LEU A 33 0.75 -3.58 -9.99
C LEU A 33 -0.30 -2.47 -10.20
N VAL A 34 -0.12 -1.30 -9.58
CA VAL A 34 -1.04 -0.15 -9.68
C VAL A 34 -1.48 0.18 -11.12
N PRO A 35 -0.59 0.31 -12.13
CA PRO A 35 -1.02 0.63 -13.49
C PRO A 35 -1.86 -0.48 -14.15
N VAL A 36 -1.65 -1.74 -13.76
CA VAL A 36 -2.42 -2.89 -14.30
C VAL A 36 -3.79 -2.99 -13.64
N LEU A 37 -3.86 -2.67 -12.35
CA LEU A 37 -5.10 -2.74 -11.55
C LEU A 37 -6.01 -1.51 -11.76
N HIS A 38 -5.49 -0.42 -12.35
CA HIS A 38 -6.28 0.78 -12.61
C HIS A 38 -7.25 0.57 -13.79
N THR A 39 -8.49 0.23 -13.46
CA THR A 39 -9.55 -0.04 -14.44
C THR A 39 -10.28 1.21 -14.94
N SER A 40 -10.07 2.37 -14.31
CA SER A 40 -10.78 3.59 -14.67
C SER A 40 -10.18 4.25 -15.91
N LYS A 41 -11.04 4.71 -16.83
CA LYS A 41 -10.63 5.50 -17.99
C LYS A 41 -10.11 6.89 -17.62
N GLN A 42 -10.44 7.39 -16.43
CA GLN A 42 -9.95 8.68 -15.95
C GLN A 42 -8.60 8.49 -15.23
N ARG A 43 -7.58 9.22 -15.69
CA ARG A 43 -6.22 9.15 -15.16
C ARG A 43 -6.09 9.76 -13.76
N GLY A 44 -6.84 10.83 -13.49
CA GLY A 44 -6.78 11.57 -12.23
C GLY A 44 -7.85 11.13 -11.23
N ASN A 45 -7.58 11.40 -9.95
CA ASN A 45 -8.54 11.17 -8.87
C ASN A 45 -9.46 12.38 -8.60
N THR A 46 -9.23 13.52 -9.28
CA THR A 46 -9.93 14.80 -9.04
C THR A 46 -11.45 14.70 -9.14
N PHE A 47 -11.97 13.90 -10.08
CA PHE A 47 -13.40 13.75 -10.33
C PHE A 47 -13.95 12.39 -9.85
N ARG A 48 -13.25 11.73 -8.91
CA ARG A 48 -13.60 10.40 -8.41
C ARG A 48 -13.70 10.42 -6.87
N PRO A 49 -14.80 10.93 -6.30
CA PRO A 49 -14.91 11.18 -4.85
C PRO A 49 -14.71 9.91 -4.01
N LEU A 50 -15.23 8.76 -4.44
CA LEU A 50 -15.01 7.48 -3.73
C LEU A 50 -13.54 7.07 -3.74
N SER A 51 -12.85 7.23 -4.88
CA SER A 51 -11.43 6.90 -5.00
C SER A 51 -10.54 7.91 -4.26
N GLN A 52 -11.00 9.15 -4.04
CA GLN A 52 -10.31 10.12 -3.16
C GLN A 52 -10.37 9.68 -1.69
N VAL A 53 -11.54 9.27 -1.21
CA VAL A 53 -11.69 8.77 0.17
C VAL A 53 -10.79 7.56 0.40
N LEU A 54 -10.78 6.60 -0.53
CA LEU A 54 -9.92 5.41 -0.43
C LEU A 54 -8.41 5.75 -0.48
N PHE A 55 -8.02 6.71 -1.31
CA PHE A 55 -6.63 7.18 -1.37
C PHE A 55 -6.20 7.82 -0.06
N TRP A 56 -7.02 8.71 0.50
CA TRP A 56 -6.71 9.36 1.78
C TRP A 56 -6.73 8.38 2.96
N ALA A 57 -7.62 7.39 2.94
CA ALA A 57 -7.60 6.31 3.93
C ALA A 57 -6.27 5.53 3.86
N LEU A 58 -5.80 5.17 2.66
CA LEU A 58 -4.51 4.50 2.47
C LEU A 58 -3.35 5.35 3.03
N VAL A 59 -3.30 6.66 2.70
CA VAL A 59 -2.27 7.59 3.19
C VAL A 59 -2.30 7.73 4.71
N ALA A 60 -3.49 7.78 5.31
CA ALA A 60 -3.64 7.89 6.76
C ALA A 60 -3.24 6.60 7.51
N THR A 61 -3.31 5.44 6.85
CA THR A 61 -2.92 4.15 7.44
C THR A 61 -1.45 3.78 7.23
N TYR A 62 -0.72 4.52 6.39
CA TYR A 62 0.68 4.29 6.07
C TYR A 62 1.61 4.97 7.06
#